data_AF-A0A1A7Y5C5-F1
#
_entry.id   AF-A0A1A7Y5C5-F1
#
_cell.length_a   1.000
_cell.length_b   1.000
_cell.length_c   1.000
_cell.angle_alpha   90.00
_cell.angle_beta   90.00
_cell.angle_gamma   90.00
#
_symmetry.space_group_name_H-M   'P 1'
#
loop_
_entity.id
_entity.type
_entity.pdbx_description
1 polymer ?
#
loop_
_entity_poly.entity_id
_entity_poly.type
_entity_poly.pdbx_seq_one_letter_code
_entity_poly.pdbx_strand_id
1 'polypeptide(L)'
;PLSCSLQTGVFPAARALLLDDAVPCVVLTVSVKKSAVTDHCTRENHIMDWDNTRIIITEQQKCKRWIKEAIEIRRRGHRTMNRDDGVYTLDHAWDCVIKEESAGSRG
;
A
#
# COMPACT_ATOMS: atom_id res chain seq x y z
N PRO A 1 2.88 -23.18 -21.03
CA PRO A 1 2.34 -23.18 -19.65
C PRO A 1 3.43 -23.57 -18.65
N LEU A 2 4.10 -22.58 -18.05
CA LEU A 2 5.07 -22.81 -16.98
C LEU A 2 4.35 -22.59 -15.64
N SER A 3 4.00 -23.69 -14.99
CA SER A 3 3.50 -23.69 -13.61
C SER A 3 4.67 -23.47 -12.65
N CYS A 4 4.60 -22.45 -11.81
CA CYS A 4 5.55 -22.25 -10.73
C CYS A 4 4.85 -22.61 -9.40
N SER A 5 5.11 -23.81 -8.90
CA SER A 5 4.64 -24.28 -7.59
C SER A 5 5.61 -23.80 -6.52
N LEU A 6 5.16 -22.96 -5.57
CA LEU A 6 5.93 -22.70 -4.36
C LEU A 6 5.64 -23.79 -3.32
N GLN A 7 6.68 -24.57 -3.06
CA GLN A 7 6.75 -25.65 -2.09
C GLN A 7 6.67 -25.11 -0.65
N THR A 8 5.83 -25.75 0.16
CA THR A 8 5.79 -25.61 1.62
C THR A 8 7.11 -26.05 2.25
N GLY A 9 7.84 -25.11 2.87
CA GLY A 9 9.05 -25.38 3.64
C GLY A 9 8.73 -25.62 5.12
N VAL A 10 8.94 -26.86 5.58
CA VAL A 10 8.97 -27.25 6.99
C VAL A 10 10.29 -26.76 7.60
N PHE A 11 10.24 -25.86 8.60
CA PHE A 11 11.42 -25.47 9.38
C PHE A 11 11.72 -26.55 10.43
N PRO A 12 12.95 -27.11 10.50
CA PRO A 12 13.27 -28.14 11.47
C PRO A 12 13.51 -27.52 12.86
N ALA A 13 13.12 -28.30 13.87
CA ALA A 13 13.23 -27.98 15.28
C ALA A 13 14.68 -27.68 15.72
N ALA A 14 14.93 -26.48 16.21
CA ALA A 14 16.09 -26.17 17.04
C ALA A 14 15.66 -26.24 18.52
N ARG A 15 16.11 -27.30 19.18
CA ARG A 15 15.86 -27.64 20.58
C ARG A 15 16.61 -26.69 21.52
N ALA A 16 15.92 -26.33 22.60
CA ALA A 16 16.29 -25.37 23.62
C ALA A 16 17.63 -25.64 24.34
N LEU A 17 18.33 -24.56 24.69
CA LEU A 17 19.16 -24.47 25.88
C LEU A 17 18.66 -23.26 26.69
N LEU A 18 18.08 -23.54 27.86
CA LEU A 18 17.88 -22.57 28.93
C LEU A 18 19.26 -22.17 29.46
N LEU A 19 19.54 -20.87 29.50
CA LEU A 19 20.33 -20.26 30.56
C LEU A 19 19.61 -18.96 30.93
N ASP A 20 19.17 -18.93 32.19
CA ASP A 20 18.50 -17.82 32.85
C ASP A 20 19.39 -16.57 32.81
N ASP A 21 19.03 -15.59 31.99
CA ASP A 21 19.49 -14.23 32.17
C ASP A 21 18.39 -13.25 31.77
N ALA A 22 18.02 -12.43 32.74
CA ALA A 22 17.07 -11.36 32.64
C ALA A 22 17.43 -10.39 31.50
N VAL A 23 16.54 -10.26 30.53
CA VAL A 23 16.38 -9.01 29.78
C VAL A 23 14.89 -8.68 29.79
N PRO A 24 14.48 -7.54 30.37
CA PRO A 24 13.08 -7.22 30.57
C PRO A 24 12.38 -7.15 29.22
N CYS A 25 11.09 -7.47 29.25
CA CYS A 25 10.14 -7.37 28.15
C CYS A 25 10.15 -6.00 27.47
N VAL A 26 11.12 -5.72 26.61
CA VAL A 26 11.00 -4.68 25.61
C VAL A 26 10.30 -5.32 24.43
N VAL A 27 8.97 -5.37 24.54
CA VAL A 27 8.10 -5.47 23.37
C VAL A 27 8.40 -4.23 22.53
N LEU A 28 9.36 -4.33 21.60
CA LEU A 28 9.56 -3.33 20.56
C LEU A 28 8.38 -3.43 19.61
N THR A 29 7.32 -2.72 19.95
CA THR A 29 6.10 -2.48 19.19
C THR A 29 6.37 -1.65 17.94
N VAL A 30 7.19 -2.11 17.01
CA VAL A 30 7.17 -1.57 15.64
C VAL A 30 7.37 -2.72 14.65
N SER A 31 6.34 -3.54 14.48
CA SER A 31 6.22 -4.34 13.26
C SER A 31 5.96 -3.38 12.11
N VAL A 32 7.02 -2.85 11.51
CA VAL A 32 6.96 -2.07 10.27
C VAL A 32 6.34 -2.98 9.22
N LYS A 33 5.04 -2.84 8.97
CA LYS A 33 4.40 -3.55 7.86
C LYS A 33 5.03 -3.00 6.57
N LYS A 34 5.92 -3.82 5.99
CA LYS A 34 6.80 -3.48 4.86
C LYS A 34 6.04 -3.03 3.61
N SER A 35 4.78 -3.45 3.45
CA SER A 35 3.94 -3.09 2.31
C SER A 35 2.66 -2.41 2.76
N ALA A 36 2.24 -1.37 2.04
CA ALA A 36 0.95 -0.70 2.23
C ALA A 36 -0.22 -1.69 2.05
N VAL A 37 -0.08 -2.66 1.15
CA VAL A 37 -1.05 -3.72 0.90
C VAL A 37 -1.30 -4.58 2.14
N THR A 38 -0.23 -5.13 2.71
CA THR A 38 -0.34 -5.97 3.91
C THR A 38 -0.91 -5.19 5.09
N ASP A 39 -0.55 -3.91 5.20
CA ASP A 39 -1.07 -3.04 6.24
C ASP A 39 -2.55 -2.77 6.11
N HIS A 40 -3.01 -2.46 4.91
CA HIS A 40 -4.42 -2.23 4.59
C HIS A 40 -5.27 -3.47 4.88
N CYS A 41 -4.88 -4.62 4.33
CA CYS A 41 -5.61 -5.87 4.51
C CYS A 41 -5.73 -6.28 5.99
N THR A 42 -4.66 -6.07 6.78
CA THR A 42 -4.68 -6.44 8.21
C THR A 42 -5.42 -5.45 9.08
N ARG A 43 -5.39 -4.15 8.76
CA ARG A 43 -6.09 -3.11 9.54
C ARG A 43 -7.59 -3.09 9.27
N GLU A 44 -7.97 -3.25 8.01
CA GLU A 44 -9.36 -3.07 7.56
C GLU A 44 -10.07 -4.41 7.31
N ASN A 45 -9.37 -5.54 7.49
CA ASN A 45 -9.85 -6.89 7.12
C ASN A 45 -10.40 -6.94 5.69
N HIS A 46 -9.84 -6.11 4.80
CA HIS A 46 -10.35 -5.90 3.46
C HIS A 46 -9.73 -6.93 2.51
N ILE A 47 -10.60 -7.65 1.79
CA ILE A 47 -10.22 -8.53 0.68
C ILE A 47 -10.20 -7.67 -0.59
N MET A 48 -9.06 -7.60 -1.28
CA MET A 48 -8.99 -6.88 -2.55
C MET A 48 -9.71 -7.66 -3.66
N ASP A 49 -10.68 -7.01 -4.27
CA ASP A 49 -11.33 -7.47 -5.50
C ASP A 49 -10.40 -7.19 -6.68
N TRP A 50 -9.60 -8.19 -7.06
CA TRP A 50 -8.70 -8.12 -8.21
C TRP A 50 -9.43 -8.27 -9.54
N ASP A 51 -10.56 -8.97 -9.56
CA ASP A 51 -11.33 -9.31 -10.77
C ASP A 51 -12.04 -8.08 -11.35
N ASN A 52 -12.46 -7.16 -10.49
CA ASN A 52 -13.08 -5.89 -10.88
C ASN A 52 -12.10 -4.71 -10.92
N THR A 53 -10.79 -4.96 -10.90
CA THR A 53 -9.80 -3.88 -11.06
C THR A 53 -9.80 -3.36 -12.49
N ARG A 54 -9.64 -2.04 -12.64
CA ARG A 54 -9.54 -1.40 -13.96
C ARG A 54 -8.38 -0.41 -13.96
N ILE A 55 -7.64 -0.39 -15.06
CA ILE A 55 -6.64 0.64 -15.31
C ILE A 55 -7.36 1.96 -15.55
N ILE A 56 -7.09 2.95 -14.70
CA ILE A 56 -7.75 4.26 -14.75
C ILE A 56 -7.10 5.15 -15.82
N ILE A 57 -5.78 5.06 -15.96
CA ILE A 57 -4.97 5.87 -16.88
C ILE A 57 -3.82 5.01 -17.41
N THR A 58 -3.55 5.11 -18.72
CA THR A 58 -2.34 4.60 -19.37
C THR A 58 -1.50 5.77 -19.88
N GLU A 59 -0.21 5.78 -19.57
CA GLU A 59 0.72 6.81 -20.01
C GLU A 59 2.12 6.22 -20.18
N GLN A 60 2.72 6.41 -21.36
CA GLN A 60 4.03 5.84 -21.68
C GLN A 60 5.17 6.73 -21.19
N GLN A 61 4.95 8.05 -21.14
CA GLN A 61 5.98 8.97 -20.69
C GLN A 61 6.03 9.01 -19.17
N LYS A 62 7.14 8.53 -18.60
CA LYS A 62 7.36 8.36 -17.15
C LYS A 62 6.98 9.60 -16.34
N CYS A 63 7.46 10.79 -16.72
CA CYS A 63 7.19 12.02 -15.98
C CYS A 63 5.70 12.39 -16.00
N LYS A 64 5.05 12.27 -17.18
CA LYS A 64 3.61 12.52 -17.29
C LYS A 64 2.80 11.54 -16.47
N ARG A 65 3.21 10.27 -16.44
CA ARG A 65 2.58 9.24 -15.63
C ARG A 65 2.65 9.59 -14.15
N TRP A 66 3.82 9.98 -13.65
CA TRP A 66 3.99 10.36 -12.25
C TRP A 66 3.13 11.55 -11.83
N ILE A 67 3.03 12.58 -12.68
CA ILE A 67 2.17 13.74 -12.41
C ILE A 67 0.69 13.31 -12.37
N LYS A 68 0.23 12.58 -13.39
CA LYS A 68 -1.17 12.09 -13.46
C LYS A 68 -1.51 11.17 -12.28
N GLU A 69 -0.57 10.32 -11.87
CA GLU A 69 -0.71 9.42 -10.73
C GLU A 69 -0.85 10.19 -9.42
N ALA A 70 0.03 11.18 -9.17
CA ALA A 70 -0.05 12.03 -7.98
C ALA A 70 -1.39 12.79 -7.91
N ILE A 71 -1.86 13.32 -9.05
CA ILE A 71 -3.17 13.98 -9.13
C ILE A 71 -4.29 12.99 -8.75
N GLU A 72 -4.28 11.78 -9.30
CA GLU A 72 -5.33 10.79 -9.06
C GLU A 72 -5.34 10.29 -7.61
N ILE A 73 -4.16 10.10 -7.01
CA ILE A 73 -4.02 9.71 -5.60
C ILE A 73 -4.62 10.80 -4.71
N ARG A 74 -4.22 12.06 -4.93
CA ARG A 74 -4.72 13.19 -4.15
C ARG A 74 -6.22 13.43 -4.35
N ARG A 75 -6.73 13.25 -5.58
CA ARG A 75 -8.16 13.35 -5.92
C ARG A 75 -9.02 12.32 -5.19
N ARG A 76 -8.53 11.09 -5.04
CA ARG A 76 -9.22 10.01 -4.30
C ARG A 76 -9.03 10.10 -2.79
N GLY A 77 -7.95 10.76 -2.34
CA GLY A 77 -7.64 11.01 -0.94
C GLY A 77 -7.58 9.73 -0.10
N HIS A 78 -8.25 9.76 1.06
CA HIS A 78 -8.27 8.66 2.04
C HIS A 78 -8.88 7.34 1.54
N ARG A 79 -9.46 7.31 0.34
CA ARG A 79 -9.96 6.06 -0.26
C ARG A 79 -8.86 5.25 -0.94
N THR A 80 -7.64 5.77 -1.01
CA THR A 80 -6.50 5.06 -1.61
C THR A 80 -5.68 4.35 -0.55
N MET A 81 -4.99 3.29 -0.96
CA MET A 81 -4.07 2.53 -0.13
C MET A 81 -2.69 3.20 -0.02
N ASN A 82 -2.44 4.23 -0.82
CA ASN A 82 -1.16 4.92 -0.81
C ASN A 82 -0.97 5.67 0.50
N ARG A 83 0.24 5.53 1.05
CA ARG A 83 0.65 6.22 2.29
C ARG A 83 1.07 7.66 2.05
N ASP A 84 1.40 7.97 0.81
CA ASP A 84 1.87 9.26 0.32
C ASP A 84 0.96 9.75 -0.82
N ASP A 85 1.24 10.97 -1.31
CA ASP A 85 0.54 11.59 -2.42
C ASP A 85 1.13 11.19 -3.80
N GLY A 86 1.87 10.09 -3.87
CA GLY A 86 2.58 9.64 -5.06
C GLY A 86 4.01 10.16 -5.18
N VAL A 87 4.69 9.74 -6.25
CA VAL A 87 6.12 10.03 -6.48
C VAL A 87 6.39 11.50 -6.81
N TYR A 88 5.42 12.20 -7.41
CA TYR A 88 5.55 13.59 -7.79
C TYR A 88 4.87 14.51 -6.78
N THR A 89 5.65 15.39 -6.15
CA THR A 89 5.11 16.35 -5.17
C THR A 89 4.39 17.48 -5.88
N LEU A 90 3.06 17.48 -5.80
CA LEU A 90 2.22 18.59 -6.26
C LEU A 90 2.13 19.67 -5.18
N ASP A 91 2.34 20.92 -5.58
CA ASP A 91 2.14 22.08 -4.71
C ASP A 91 0.68 22.19 -4.23
N HIS A 92 0.48 22.67 -3.00
CA HIS A 92 -0.87 22.82 -2.41
C HIS A 92 -1.75 23.82 -3.15
N ALA A 93 -1.19 24.71 -3.99
CA ALA A 93 -1.95 25.57 -4.87
C ALA A 93 -2.86 24.79 -5.85
N TRP A 94 -2.55 23.52 -6.13
CA TRP A 94 -3.37 22.65 -6.98
C TRP A 94 -4.57 22.04 -6.25
N ASP A 95 -4.61 22.11 -4.91
CA ASP A 95 -5.65 21.42 -4.12
C ASP A 95 -7.06 21.98 -4.41
N CYS A 96 -7.19 23.26 -4.78
CA CYS A 96 -8.48 23.84 -5.18
C CYS A 96 -9.02 23.18 -6.46
N VAL A 97 -8.20 23.10 -7.50
CA VAL A 97 -8.56 22.53 -8.80
C VAL A 97 -8.86 21.03 -8.70
N ILE A 98 -8.08 20.30 -7.89
CA ILE A 98 -8.24 18.85 -7.72
C ILE A 98 -9.51 18.50 -6.94
N LYS A 99 -9.90 19.31 -5.95
CA LYS A 99 -11.09 19.06 -5.11
C LYS A 99 -12.40 19.36 -5.82
N GLU A 100 -12.45 20.39 -6.67
CA GLU A 100 -13.68 20.80 -7.37
C GLU A 100 -14.28 19.68 -8.23
N GLU A 101 -13.44 18.87 -8.88
CA GLU A 101 -13.90 17.80 -9.77
C GLU A 101 -14.60 16.64 -9.02
N SER A 102 -14.33 16.47 -7.72
CA SER A 102 -14.91 15.39 -6.90
C SER A 102 -16.36 15.64 -6.47
N ALA A 103 -16.83 16.89 -6.55
CA ALA A 103 -18.18 17.29 -6.15
C ALA A 103 -19.21 17.29 -7.30
N GLY A 104 -18.76 17.15 -8.56
CA GLY A 104 -19.58 17.42 -9.75
C GLY A 104 -20.27 16.24 -10.44
N SER A 105 -20.04 14.98 -10.03
CA SER A 105 -20.64 13.82 -10.71
C SER A 105 -21.87 13.27 -9.99
N ARG A 106 -22.92 14.09 -9.93
CA ARG A 106 -24.30 13.70 -9.64
C ARG A 106 -25.21 14.37 -10.68
N GLY A 107 -25.34 13.72 -11.82
CA GLY A 107 -26.31 14.02 -12.87
C GLY A 107 -26.90 12.71 -13.37
#